data_AF-A0AAN7U8F3-F1
#
_entry.id   AF-A0AAN7U8F3-F1
#
_cell.length_a   1.000
_cell.length_b   1.000
_cell.length_c   1.000
_cell.angle_alpha   90.00
_cell.angle_beta   90.00
_cell.angle_gamma   90.00
#
_symmetry.space_group_name_H-M   'P 1'
#
loop_
_entity.id
_entity.type
_entity.pdbx_description
1 polymer ?
#
loop_
_entity_poly.entity_id
_entity_poly.type
_entity_poly.pdbx_seq_one_letter_code
_entity_poly.pdbx_strand_id
1 'polypeptide(L)' 'MNILKSVPPTNAQLIRTYRSIIRKASNELKYTNFEYFRLRLSNSFKEPVENDYVKFRKYQDAVYLLNNNLGNTL' A
#
# COMPACT_ATOMS: atom_id res chain seq x y z
N MET A 1 -4.26 -2.83 -28.98
CA MET A 1 -4.40 -2.24 -27.62
C MET A 1 -3.04 -1.72 -27.19
N ASN A 2 -2.81 -0.41 -27.31
CA ASN A 2 -1.63 0.21 -26.70
C ASN A 2 -1.87 0.25 -25.19
N ILE A 3 -1.33 -0.72 -24.47
CA ILE A 3 -1.17 -0.60 -23.02
C ILE A 3 -0.11 0.50 -22.86
N LEU A 4 -0.57 1.73 -22.65
CA LEU A 4 0.27 2.81 -22.15
C LEU A 4 1.04 2.21 -20.97
N LYS A 5 2.35 1.99 -21.14
CA LYS A 5 3.23 1.58 -20.05
C LYS A 5 3.20 2.72 -19.05
N SER A 6 2.28 2.66 -18.10
CA SER A 6 2.17 3.63 -17.01
C SER A 6 3.52 3.66 -16.33
N VAL A 7 4.14 4.84 -16.29
CA VAL A 7 5.44 5.04 -15.64
C VAL A 7 5.34 4.46 -14.22
N PRO A 8 6.29 3.59 -13.82
CA PRO A 8 6.25 3.00 -12.49
C PRO A 8 6.25 4.12 -11.43
N PRO A 9 5.42 4.00 -10.39
CA PRO A 9 5.32 5.01 -9.35
C PRO A 9 6.67 5.17 -8.67
N THR A 10 7.04 6.39 -8.30
CA THR A 10 8.30 6.65 -7.58
C THR A 10 8.24 6.07 -6.16
N ASN A 11 9.40 5.82 -5.54
CA ASN A 11 9.46 5.44 -4.12
C ASN A 11 8.74 6.47 -3.24
N ALA A 12 8.84 7.77 -3.55
CA ALA A 12 8.13 8.83 -2.84
C ALA A 12 6.59 8.68 -2.94
N GLN A 13 6.06 8.26 -4.09
CA GLN A 13 4.64 7.99 -4.25
C GLN A 13 4.21 6.76 -3.43
N LEU A 14 5.02 5.70 -3.41
CA LEU A 14 4.81 4.53 -2.56
C LEU A 14 4.77 4.87 -1.07
N ILE A 15 5.75 5.65 -0.58
CA ILE A 15 5.80 6.13 0.81
C ILE A 15 4.52 6.88 1.16
N ARG A 16 4.10 7.80 0.30
CA ARG A 16 2.90 8.62 0.53
C ARG A 16 1.65 7.75 0.61
N THR A 17 1.47 6.83 -0.34
CA THR A 17 0.33 5.90 -0.35
C THR A 17 0.34 5.02 0.91
N TYR A 18 1.50 4.47 1.28
CA TYR A 18 1.67 3.68 2.50
C TYR A 18 1.24 4.44 3.76
N ARG A 19 1.71 5.69 3.93
CA ARG A 19 1.34 6.53 5.08
C ARG A 19 -0.15 6.83 5.12
N SER A 20 -0.79 7.04 3.97
CA SER A 20 -2.24 7.25 3.88
C SER A 20 -3.02 6.01 4.35
N ILE A 21 -2.56 4.80 4.01
CA ILE A 21 -3.19 3.55 4.47
C ILE A 21 -3.08 3.44 5.99
N ILE A 22 -1.90 3.68 6.56
CA ILE A 22 -1.71 3.63 8.03
C ILE A 22 -2.62 4.61 8.74
N ARG A 23 -2.78 5.83 8.22
CA ARG A 23 -3.66 6.85 8.79
C ARG A 23 -5.14 6.45 8.72
N LYS A 24 -5.55 5.82 7.62
CA LYS A 24 -6.91 5.28 7.48
C LYS A 24 -7.13 4.13 8.47
N ALA A 25 -6.19 3.21 8.51
CA ALA A 25 -6.20 2.05 9.40
C ALA A 25 -6.21 2.42 10.88
N SER A 26 -5.49 3.46 11.30
CA SER A 26 -5.48 3.88 12.71
C SER A 26 -6.85 4.36 13.18
N ASN A 27 -7.67 4.89 12.27
CA ASN A 27 -9.02 5.35 12.56
C ASN A 27 -10.03 4.20 12.47
N GLU A 28 -9.98 3.41 11.39
CA GLU A 28 -10.96 2.35 11.11
C GLU A 28 -10.74 1.09 11.95
N LEU A 29 -9.48 0.73 12.20
CA LEU A 29 -9.10 -0.45 12.97
C LEU A 29 -8.79 -0.15 14.43
N LYS A 30 -9.12 1.06 14.92
CA LYS A 30 -8.80 1.56 16.28
C LYS A 30 -9.15 0.57 17.40
N TYR A 31 -10.26 -0.14 17.26
CA TYR A 31 -10.77 -1.11 18.24
C TYR A 31 -10.42 -2.57 17.89
N THR A 32 -9.56 -2.77 16.90
CA THR A 32 -9.18 -4.08 16.37
C THR A 32 -7.66 -4.18 16.23
N ASN A 33 -7.15 -5.12 15.43
CA ASN A 33 -5.74 -5.50 15.36
C ASN A 33 -4.88 -4.52 14.53
N PHE A 34 -4.98 -3.21 14.79
CA PHE A 34 -4.26 -2.16 14.07
C PHE A 34 -2.74 -2.38 14.07
N GLU A 35 -2.14 -2.78 15.20
CA GLU A 35 -0.70 -3.04 15.26
C GLU A 35 -0.28 -4.22 14.38
N TYR A 36 -1.09 -5.29 14.34
CA TYR A 36 -0.85 -6.42 13.44
C TYR A 36 -0.96 -6.00 11.97
N PHE A 37 -1.98 -5.21 11.63
CA PHE A 37 -2.15 -4.64 10.30
C PHE A 37 -0.94 -3.77 9.91
N ARG A 38 -0.50 -2.87 10.80
CA ARG A 38 0.66 -2.00 10.58
C ARG A 38 1.94 -2.79 10.36
N LEU A 39 2.16 -3.87 11.12
CA LEU A 39 3.32 -4.75 10.98
C LEU A 39 3.31 -5.49 9.64
N ARG A 40 2.17 -6.09 9.26
CA ARG A 40 2.01 -6.79 7.97
C ARG A 40 2.20 -5.84 6.80
N LEU A 41 1.66 -4.63 6.89
CA LEU A 41 1.81 -3.61 5.85
C LEU A 41 3.27 -3.14 5.76
N SER A 42 3.94 -2.84 6.88
CA SER A 42 5.37 -2.46 6.88
C SER A 42 6.25 -3.52 6.21
N ASN A 43 5.99 -4.80 6.49
CA ASN A 43 6.74 -5.90 5.88
C ASN A 43 6.48 -6.01 4.38
N SER A 44 5.23 -5.83 3.95
CA SER A 44 4.83 -5.89 2.54
C SER A 44 5.39 -4.70 1.74
N PHE A 45 5.55 -3.54 2.40
CA PHE A 45 5.99 -2.28 1.81
C PHE A 45 7.41 -1.87 2.24
N LYS A 46 8.30 -2.83 2.52
CA LYS A 46 9.73 -2.52 2.76
C LYS A 46 10.31 -1.72 1.58
N GLU A 47 11.05 -0.67 1.93
CA GLU A 47 11.72 0.26 1.02
C GLU A 47 13.25 0.22 1.22
N PRO A 48 14.04 0.55 0.19
CA PRO A 48 13.63 0.91 -1.17
C PRO A 48 13.24 -0.31 -2.02
N VAL A 49 12.32 -0.11 -2.98
CA VAL A 49 11.94 -1.14 -3.95
C VAL A 49 12.68 -0.85 -5.26
N GLU A 50 13.70 -1.64 -5.57
CA GLU A 50 14.54 -1.41 -6.76
C GLU A 50 13.81 -1.77 -8.06
N ASN A 51 13.09 -2.89 -8.06
CA ASN A 51 12.42 -3.42 -9.24
C ASN A 51 11.11 -2.66 -9.56
N ASP A 52 11.02 -2.06 -10.74
CA ASP A 52 9.86 -1.27 -11.19
C ASP A 52 8.56 -2.06 -11.33
N TYR A 53 8.62 -3.34 -11.71
CA TYR A 53 7.44 -4.21 -11.72
C TYR A 53 6.92 -4.46 -10.30
N VAL A 54 7.82 -4.78 -9.35
CA VAL A 54 7.46 -4.96 -7.94
C VAL A 54 6.90 -3.65 -7.37
N LYS A 55 7.51 -2.52 -7.73
CA LYS A 55 7.07 -1.17 -7.35
C LYS A 55 5.64 -0.90 -7.82
N PHE A 56 5.36 -1.21 -9.09
CA PHE A 56 4.04 -1.07 -9.69
C PHE A 56 2.99 -1.97 -9.00
N ARG A 57 3.30 -3.26 -8.78
CA ARG A 57 2.41 -4.21 -8.09
C ARG A 57 2.09 -3.76 -6.67
N LYS A 58 3.10 -3.39 -5.88
CA LYS A 58 2.90 -2.87 -4.51
C LYS A 58 2.01 -1.63 -4.52
N TYR A 59 2.22 -0.71 -5.45
CA TYR A 59 1.36 0.47 -5.57
C TYR A 59 -0.10 0.11 -5.89
N GLN A 60 -0.34 -0.87 -6.77
CA GLN A 60 -1.70 -1.36 -7.04
C GLN A 60 -2.35 -1.94 -5.78
N ASP A 61 -1.64 -2.78 -5.03
CA ASP A 61 -2.14 -3.35 -3.78
C ASP A 61 -2.44 -2.25 -2.74
N ALA A 62 -1.58 -1.23 -2.67
CA ALA A 62 -1.77 -0.08 -1.79
C ALA A 62 -3.01 0.74 -2.15
N VAL A 63 -3.21 1.01 -3.45
CA VAL A 63 -4.41 1.71 -3.94
C VAL A 63 -5.66 0.88 -3.69
N TYR A 64 -5.60 -0.44 -3.86
CA TYR A 64 -6.71 -1.33 -3.54
C TYR A 64 -7.09 -1.25 -2.05
N LEU A 65 -6.11 -1.32 -1.14
CA LEU A 65 -6.33 -1.18 0.29
C LEU A 65 -6.92 0.19 0.68
N LEU A 66 -6.53 1.27 0.01
CA LEU A 66 -7.11 2.60 0.24
C LEU A 66 -8.58 2.67 -0.16
N ASN A 67 -8.93 2.05 -1.28
CA ASN A 67 -10.25 2.16 -1.88
C ASN A 67 -11.26 1.14 -1.33
N ASN A 68 -10.81 0.10 -0.64
CA ASN A 68 -11.66 -0.94 -0.04
C ASN A 68 -11.63 -0.87 1.49
N ASN A 69 -12.58 -1.54 2.15
CA ASN A 69 -12.57 -1.68 3.60
C ASN A 69 -11.36 -2.54 4.01
N LEU A 70 -10.51 -1.99 4.87
CA LEU A 70 -9.25 -2.59 5.31
C LEU A 70 -9.44 -3.97 5.97
N GLY A 71 -10.64 -4.24 6.50
CA GLY A 71 -10.99 -5.46 7.24
C GLY A 71 -11.11 -6.74 6.41
N ASN A 72 -11.21 -6.68 5.08
CA ASN A 72 -11.35 -7.88 4.22
C ASN A 72 -10.06 -8.31 3.52
N THR A 73 -8.91 -7.69 3.82
CA THR A 73 -7.74 -7.76 2.91
C THR A 73 -6.45 -8.35 3.50
N LEU A 74 -6.44 -8.96 4.69
CA LEU A 74 -5.23 -9.60 5.21
C LEU A 74 -5.50 -10.85 6.04
#